data_AF-A0A6A6YI00-F1
#
_entry.id   AF-A0A6A6YI00-F1
#
_cell.length_a   1.000
_cell.length_b   1.000
_cell.length_c   1.000
_cell.angle_alpha   90.00
_cell.angle_beta   90.00
_cell.angle_gamma   90.00
#
_symmetry.space_group_name_H-M   'P 1'
#
loop_
_entity.id
_entity.type
_entity.pdbx_description
1 polymer ?
#
loop_
_entity_poly.entity_id
_entity_poly.type
_entity_poly.pdbx_seq_one_letter_code
_entity_poly.pdbx_strand_id
1 'polypeptide(L)'
;MEQMEAAIAELRISEGKNIAKVAREHGINRSTLSRRYHGKTVSRLDAHENQRNLDAAQSAALLGYIESLTERGLPPTIEMLRNIAAEIIGYVPGKN
;
A
#
# COMPACT_ATOMS: atom_id res chain seq x y z
N MET A 1 10.78 -4.92 -9.33
CA MET A 1 10.40 -3.51 -9.05
C MET A 1 11.54 -2.55 -9.39
N GLU A 2 12.79 -2.99 -9.24
CA GLU A 2 14.00 -2.21 -9.51
C GLU A 2 14.03 -1.53 -10.89
N GLN A 3 13.68 -2.23 -11.98
CA GLN A 3 13.66 -1.63 -13.32
C GLN A 3 12.63 -0.51 -13.51
N MET A 4 11.49 -0.56 -12.82
CA MET A 4 10.46 0.50 -12.92
C MET A 4 10.94 1.77 -12.23
N GLU A 5 11.52 1.65 -11.04
CA GLU A 5 12.04 2.80 -10.30
C GLU A 5 13.30 3.38 -10.99
N ALA A 6 14.16 2.53 -11.55
CA ALA A 6 15.31 2.95 -12.36
C ALA A 6 14.86 3.73 -13.61
N ALA A 7 13.87 3.23 -14.34
CA ALA A 7 13.30 3.92 -15.51
C ALA A 7 12.65 5.27 -15.15
N ILE A 8 12.00 5.38 -13.98
CA ILE A 8 11.44 6.66 -13.50
C ILE A 8 12.55 7.64 -13.12
N ALA A 9 13.60 7.17 -12.45
CA ALA A 9 14.75 8.00 -12.09
C ALA A 9 15.45 8.55 -13.34
N GLU A 10 15.67 7.70 -14.35
CA GLU A 10 16.25 8.11 -15.63
C GLU A 10 15.38 9.17 -16.33
N LEU A 11 14.05 8.98 -16.37
CA LEU A 11 13.12 9.97 -16.94
C LEU A 11 13.04 11.29 -16.18
N ARG A 12 13.44 11.33 -14.90
CA ARG A 12 13.52 12.57 -14.12
C ARG A 12 14.82 13.33 -14.38
N ILE A 13 15.89 12.62 -14.70
CA ILE A 13 17.20 13.19 -15.01
C ILE A 13 17.28 13.65 -16.47
N SER A 14 16.65 12.92 -17.40
CA SER A 14 16.67 13.26 -18.82
C SER A 14 15.87 14.53 -19.10
N GLU A 15 16.53 15.61 -19.54
CA GLU A 15 15.86 16.87 -19.96
C GLU A 15 14.89 16.66 -21.14
N GLY A 16 15.11 15.64 -21.96
CA GLY A 16 14.18 15.18 -23.00
C GLY A 16 13.38 13.95 -22.54
N LYS A 17 12.12 14.13 -22.13
CA LYS A 17 11.20 13.09 -21.60
C LYS A 17 10.80 12.02 -22.62
N ASN A 18 11.75 11.25 -23.15
CA ASN A 18 11.47 10.20 -24.12
C ASN A 18 11.12 8.87 -23.44
N ILE A 19 9.88 8.79 -22.94
CA ILE A 19 9.33 7.60 -22.25
C ILE A 19 9.44 6.34 -23.11
N ALA A 20 9.33 6.46 -24.45
CA ALA A 20 9.39 5.31 -25.34
C ALA A 20 10.79 4.69 -25.42
N LYS A 21 11.84 5.53 -25.39
CA LYS A 21 13.23 5.08 -25.38
C LYS A 21 13.56 4.35 -24.08
N VAL A 22 13.34 5.03 -22.95
CA VAL A 22 13.60 4.46 -21.61
C VAL A 22 12.78 3.18 -21.38
N ALA A 23 11.51 3.16 -21.78
CA ALA A 23 10.69 1.95 -21.69
C ALA A 23 11.30 0.75 -22.46
N ARG A 24 11.89 0.99 -23.64
CA ARG A 24 12.52 -0.07 -24.44
C ARG A 24 13.83 -0.54 -23.82
N GLU A 25 14.64 0.37 -23.29
CA GLU A 25 15.93 0.05 -22.62
C GLU A 25 15.72 -0.80 -21.36
N HIS A 26 14.67 -0.51 -20.58
CA HIS A 26 14.31 -1.25 -19.35
C HIS A 26 13.34 -2.42 -19.59
N GLY A 27 12.95 -2.70 -20.84
CA GLY A 27 12.01 -3.78 -21.16
C GLY A 27 10.59 -3.61 -20.58
N ILE A 28 10.17 -2.38 -20.31
CA ILE A 28 8.86 -2.04 -19.71
C ILE A 28 7.88 -1.61 -20.80
N ASN A 29 6.60 -1.93 -20.63
CA ASN A 29 5.57 -1.36 -21.50
C ASN A 29 5.49 0.18 -21.33
N ARG A 30 5.64 0.92 -22.43
CA ARG A 30 5.59 2.40 -22.45
C ARG A 30 4.35 2.99 -21.76
N SER A 31 3.18 2.37 -21.90
CA SER A 31 1.95 2.85 -21.25
C SER A 31 1.98 2.68 -19.73
N THR A 32 2.60 1.60 -19.24
CA THR A 32 2.79 1.34 -17.81
C THR A 32 3.79 2.33 -17.22
N LEU A 33 4.93 2.54 -17.89
CA LEU A 33 5.93 3.52 -17.44
C LEU A 33 5.35 4.94 -17.41
N SER A 34 4.61 5.35 -18.45
CA SER A 34 3.95 6.65 -18.48
C SER A 34 2.94 6.84 -17.35
N ARG A 35 2.06 5.86 -17.10
CA ARG A 35 1.10 5.93 -15.98
C ARG A 35 1.81 6.04 -14.64
N ARG A 36 2.89 5.28 -14.43
CA ARG A 36 3.69 5.29 -13.20
C ARG A 36 4.41 6.64 -13.01
N TYR A 37 5.05 7.16 -14.07
CA TYR A 37 5.75 8.46 -14.06
C TYR A 37 4.81 9.63 -13.76
N HIS A 38 3.58 9.62 -14.29
CA HIS A 38 2.56 10.63 -14.02
C HIS A 38 1.76 10.38 -12.72
N GLY A 39 2.15 9.41 -11.90
CA GLY A 39 1.47 9.13 -10.62
C GLY A 39 0.07 8.53 -10.74
N LYS A 40 -0.35 8.07 -11.93
CA LYS A 40 -1.66 7.41 -12.14
C LYS A 40 -1.73 6.02 -11.54
N THR A 41 -0.58 5.41 -11.27
CA THR A 41 -0.46 4.09 -10.65
C THR A 41 0.63 4.15 -9.59
N VAL A 42 0.39 3.55 -8.44
CA VAL A 42 1.34 3.46 -7.34
C VAL A 42 2.00 2.08 -7.29
N SER A 43 2.98 1.88 -6.39
CA SER A 43 3.56 0.54 -6.21
C SER A 43 2.52 -0.41 -5.63
N ARG A 44 2.76 -1.72 -5.74
CA ARG A 44 1.87 -2.71 -5.11
C ARG A 44 1.83 -2.56 -3.60
N LEU A 45 2.95 -2.20 -2.98
CA LEU A 45 3.04 -1.97 -1.54
C LEU A 45 2.25 -0.72 -1.16
N ASP A 46 2.44 0.39 -1.86
CA ASP A 46 1.69 1.62 -1.59
C ASP A 46 0.19 1.45 -1.86
N ALA A 47 -0.17 0.69 -2.90
CA ALA A 47 -1.56 0.36 -3.17
C ALA A 47 -2.17 -0.45 -2.02
N HIS A 48 -1.42 -1.42 -1.48
CA HIS A 48 -1.85 -2.21 -0.35
C HIS A 48 -2.02 -1.33 0.90
N GLU A 49 -1.02 -0.51 1.23
CA GLU A 49 -1.10 0.40 2.37
C GLU A 49 -2.27 1.41 2.24
N ASN A 50 -2.47 2.00 1.06
CA ASN A 50 -3.58 2.92 0.81
C ASN A 50 -4.97 2.24 0.86
N GLN A 51 -5.04 0.91 0.69
CA GLN A 51 -6.29 0.15 0.77
C GLN A 51 -6.61 -0.35 2.18
N ARG A 52 -5.67 -0.24 3.13
CA ARG A 52 -5.91 -0.65 4.52
C ARG A 52 -6.83 0.35 5.21
N ASN A 53 -7.76 -0.18 6.00
CA ASN A 53 -8.59 0.65 6.88
C ASN A 53 -7.77 1.19 8.06
N LEU A 54 -6.88 0.36 8.59
CA LEU A 54 -6.00 0.69 9.71
C LEU A 54 -4.59 0.94 9.20
N ASP A 55 -3.99 2.04 9.65
CA ASP A 55 -2.57 2.27 9.41
C ASP A 55 -1.69 1.25 10.17
N ALA A 56 -0.38 1.27 9.91
CA ALA A 56 0.55 0.34 10.53
C ALA A 56 0.60 0.46 12.07
N ALA A 57 0.48 1.67 12.62
CA ALA A 57 0.55 1.91 14.06
C ALA A 57 -0.74 1.46 14.76
N GLN A 58 -1.90 1.75 14.17
CA GLN A 58 -3.21 1.29 14.62
C GLN A 58 -3.30 -0.24 14.59
N SER A 59 -2.79 -0.86 13.53
CA SER A 59 -2.74 -2.31 13.41
C SER A 59 -1.84 -2.94 14.49
N ALA A 60 -0.68 -2.33 14.77
CA ALA A 60 0.22 -2.80 15.82
C ALA A 60 -0.40 -2.65 17.23
N ALA A 61 -1.09 -1.54 17.50
CA ALA A 61 -1.81 -1.34 18.76
C ALA A 61 -2.94 -2.36 18.94
N LEU A 62 -3.71 -2.64 17.88
CA LEU A 62 -4.76 -3.66 17.92
C LEU A 62 -4.20 -5.06 18.14
N LEU A 63 -3.07 -5.39 17.52
CA LEU A 63 -2.38 -6.66 17.73
C LEU A 63 -1.92 -6.82 19.18
N GLY A 64 -1.29 -5.80 19.76
CA GLY A 64 -0.88 -5.82 21.17
C GLY A 64 -2.07 -5.97 22.12
N TYR A 65 -3.21 -5.37 21.79
CA TYR A 65 -4.45 -5.57 22.54
C TYR A 65 -4.93 -7.03 22.45
N ILE A 66 -4.98 -7.62 21.25
CA ILE A 66 -5.33 -9.03 21.04
C ILE A 66 -4.42 -9.97 21.83
N GLU A 67 -3.11 -9.74 21.77
CA GLU A 67 -2.11 -10.52 22.49
C GLU A 67 -2.34 -10.44 24.00
N SER A 68 -2.49 -9.23 24.54
CA SER A 68 -2.75 -9.03 25.98
C SER A 68 -4.02 -9.71 26.48
N LEU A 69 -5.07 -9.74 25.64
CA LEU A 69 -6.33 -10.41 25.95
C LEU A 69 -6.18 -11.94 25.90
N THR A 70 -5.45 -12.43 24.90
CA THR A 70 -5.18 -13.86 24.71
C THR A 70 -4.34 -14.43 25.86
N GLU A 71 -3.32 -13.69 26.31
CA GLU A 71 -2.51 -14.04 27.49
C GLU A 71 -3.35 -14.15 28.77
N ARG A 72 -4.40 -13.34 28.88
CA ARG A 72 -5.36 -13.35 30.00
C ARG A 72 -6.43 -14.45 29.88
N GLY A 73 -6.37 -15.28 28.83
CA GLY A 73 -7.36 -16.33 28.57
C GLY A 73 -8.70 -15.81 28.04
N LEU A 74 -8.75 -14.60 27.51
CA LEU A 74 -9.95 -13.94 27.00
C LEU A 74 -9.76 -13.53 25.53
N PRO A 75 -9.47 -14.46 24.60
CA PRO A 75 -9.21 -14.10 23.21
C PRO A 75 -10.42 -13.35 22.62
N PRO A 76 -10.19 -12.21 21.94
CA PRO A 76 -11.27 -11.40 21.40
C PRO A 76 -11.99 -12.10 20.25
N THR A 77 -13.30 -11.86 20.13
CA THR A 77 -14.09 -12.37 18.99
C THR A 77 -13.88 -11.50 17.75
N ILE A 78 -14.13 -12.06 16.56
CA ILE A 78 -14.05 -11.33 15.29
C ILE A 78 -14.99 -10.11 15.29
N GLU A 79 -16.17 -10.24 15.89
CA GLU A 79 -17.13 -9.13 16.03
C GLU A 79 -16.57 -8.00 16.91
N MET A 80 -15.94 -8.35 18.04
CA MET A 80 -15.30 -7.36 18.91
C MET A 80 -14.16 -6.64 18.17
N LEU A 81 -13.33 -7.36 17.41
CA LEU A 81 -12.26 -6.75 16.61
C LEU A 81 -12.81 -5.82 15.52
N ARG A 82 -13.91 -6.21 14.87
CA ARG A 82 -14.58 -5.35 13.88
C ARG A 82 -15.10 -4.07 14.52
N ASN A 83 -15.69 -4.16 15.72
CA ASN A 83 -16.20 -3.01 16.44
C ASN A 83 -15.07 -2.06 16.88
N ILE A 84 -13.96 -2.60 17.41
CA ILE A 84 -12.79 -1.80 17.78
C ILE A 84 -12.18 -1.13 16.54
N ALA A 85 -12.05 -1.86 15.43
CA ALA A 85 -11.58 -1.27 14.18
C ALA A 85 -12.52 -0.17 13.68
N ALA A 86 -13.84 -0.36 13.80
CA ALA A 86 -14.83 0.65 13.45
C ALA A 86 -14.73 1.92 14.31
N GLU A 87 -14.43 1.76 15.61
CA GLU A 87 -14.21 2.87 16.54
C GLU A 87 -12.95 3.66 16.18
N ILE A 88 -11.88 2.98 15.76
CA ILE A 88 -10.62 3.62 15.36
C ILE A 88 -10.79 4.43 14.06
N ILE A 89 -11.51 3.90 13.07
CA ILE A 89 -11.63 4.52 11.73
C ILE A 89 -12.87 5.40 11.54
N GLY A 90 -13.84 5.32 12.46
CA GLY A 90 -15.08 6.10 12.42
C GLY A 90 -16.17 5.58 11.47
N TYR A 91 -16.00 4.38 10.89
CA TYR A 91 -17.00 3.72 10.05
C TYR A 91 -16.86 2.20 10.13
N VAL A 92 -17.89 1.46 9.74
CA VAL A 92 -17.85 -0.01 9.79
C VAL A 92 -16.95 -0.55 8.67
N PRO A 93 -15.90 -1.33 8.99
CA PRO A 93 -15.07 -1.98 7.98
C PRO A 93 -15.89 -2.86 7.04
N GLY A 94 -15.54 -2.84 5.74
CA GLY A 94 -16.18 -3.68 4.74
C GLY A 94 -16.04 -5.19 5.02
N LYS A 95 -16.95 -5.99 4.44
CA LYS A 95 -16.81 -7.46 4.39
C LYS A 95 -15.78 -7.79 3.31
N ASN A 96 -14.51 -7.91 3.70
CA ASN A 96 -13.46 -8.47 2.85
C ASN A 96 -13.23 -9.93 3.22
#